data_AF-A0A2Z4UBX6-F1
#
_entry.id   AF-A0A2Z4UBX6-F1
#
_cell.length_a   1.000
_cell.length_b   1.000
_cell.length_c   1.000
_cell.angle_alpha   90.00
_cell.angle_beta   90.00
_cell.angle_gamma   90.00
#
_symmetry.space_group_name_H-M   'P 1'
#
loop_
_entity.id
_entity.type
_entity.pdbx_description
1 polymer ?
#
loop_
_entity_poly.entity_id
_entity_poly.type
_entity_poly.pdbx_seq_one_letter_code
_entity_poly.pdbx_strand_id
1 'polypeptide(L)'
;MKDTIERLNKELCTGCGACYNKCPVNAIDMVFDSEGFIYPKVNQELCINCKQCQKVCPELNVEKAEIMKHQEGACYAMMAENEIRQVSSSGGMFTLMANVILEENGIVCGAAYTEDYMEVKHIIINKKEDLPKLRGSKYVQSSTENVYKKIDEVLKQGQKVLFVGCPCQVAGLYFFLGGDRNGLYTADLVCHGANSVTAYQSFVQETADGKEIKEVNFRDKTVYGWSTPTTIYFKDGTVFNAAWNQSKWNDGFLGGIINRKCCKQCRYANRNRVGDITLGDFWQIHRWDKTCNDWKGTSLVLVKYGKG
;
A
#
# COMPACT_ATOMS: atom_id res chain seq x y z
N MET A 1 20.10 7.64 26.82
CA MET A 1 18.80 7.14 26.30
C MET A 1 18.77 7.37 24.81
N LYS A 2 18.19 6.46 24.01
CA LYS A 2 18.06 6.68 22.56
C LYS A 2 17.00 7.77 22.33
N ASP A 3 17.45 8.98 21.96
CA ASP A 3 16.60 10.16 21.73
C ASP A 3 16.12 10.29 20.27
N THR A 4 16.10 9.17 19.53
CA THR A 4 15.74 9.10 18.11
C THR A 4 14.64 8.07 17.87
N ILE A 5 14.32 7.77 16.61
CA ILE A 5 13.40 6.70 16.22
C ILE A 5 13.87 5.32 16.71
N GLU A 6 15.15 5.15 17.03
CA GLU A 6 15.73 3.90 17.54
C GLU A 6 15.22 3.50 18.94
N ARG A 7 14.44 4.37 19.60
CA ARG A 7 13.66 4.02 20.80
C ARG A 7 12.50 3.07 20.49
N LEU A 8 11.95 3.12 19.27
CA LEU A 8 10.86 2.25 18.87
C LEU A 8 11.34 0.80 18.88
N ASN A 9 10.57 -0.09 19.54
CA ASN A 9 10.78 -1.52 19.40
C ASN A 9 10.65 -1.89 17.91
N LYS A 10 11.72 -2.46 17.35
CA LYS A 10 11.80 -2.88 15.93
C LYS A 10 10.59 -3.72 15.51
N GLU A 11 10.09 -4.58 16.39
CA GLU A 11 8.95 -5.46 16.10
C GLU A 11 7.60 -4.74 15.97
N LEU A 12 7.51 -3.47 16.39
CA LEU A 12 6.35 -2.61 16.19
C LEU A 12 6.46 -1.76 14.92
N CYS A 13 7.67 -1.54 14.40
CA CYS A 13 7.87 -0.65 13.26
C CYS A 13 7.21 -1.19 11.99
N THR A 14 6.28 -0.43 11.45
CA THR A 14 5.52 -0.75 10.23
C THR A 14 6.28 -0.46 8.93
N GLY A 15 7.42 0.23 9.01
CA GLY A 15 8.18 0.65 7.83
C GLY A 15 7.48 1.74 6.99
N CYS A 16 6.57 2.52 7.58
CA CYS A 16 5.82 3.57 6.86
C CYS A 16 6.64 4.78 6.37
N GLY A 17 7.92 4.91 6.77
CA GLY A 17 8.79 5.99 6.27
C GLY A 17 8.50 7.41 6.79
N ALA A 18 7.56 7.60 7.72
CA ALA A 18 7.24 8.93 8.26
C ALA A 18 8.45 9.61 8.94
N CYS A 19 9.24 8.85 9.71
CA CYS A 19 10.45 9.34 10.37
C CYS A 19 11.53 9.79 9.37
N TYR A 20 11.71 9.02 8.28
CA TYR A 20 12.60 9.35 7.18
C TYR A 20 12.18 10.66 6.53
N ASN A 21 10.90 10.78 6.17
CA ASN A 21 10.36 11.97 5.52
C ASN A 21 10.41 13.23 6.40
N LYS A 22 10.23 13.12 7.72
CA LYS A 22 10.24 14.30 8.61
C LYS A 22 11.64 14.75 9.04
N CYS A 23 12.69 13.96 8.78
CA CYS A 23 14.03 14.33 9.22
C CYS A 23 14.52 15.58 8.46
N PRO A 24 14.77 16.72 9.13
CA PRO A 24 15.13 17.97 8.45
C PRO A 24 16.57 17.99 7.92
N VAL A 25 17.41 17.10 8.44
CA VAL A 25 18.85 17.00 8.11
C VAL A 25 19.18 15.71 7.37
N ASN A 26 18.16 14.99 6.89
CA ASN A 26 18.30 13.70 6.18
C ASN A 26 19.22 12.68 6.89
N ALA A 27 19.21 12.67 8.22
CA ALA A 27 20.04 11.78 9.04
C ALA A 27 19.45 10.37 9.20
N ILE A 28 18.44 9.99 8.41
CA ILE A 28 17.77 8.70 8.52
C ILE A 28 17.76 8.07 7.13
N ASP A 29 18.19 6.82 7.03
CA ASP A 29 18.03 5.98 5.86
C ASP A 29 17.03 4.86 6.15
N MET A 30 16.34 4.39 5.12
CA MET A 30 15.46 3.22 5.20
C MET A 30 16.20 2.02 4.61
N VAL A 31 16.65 1.10 5.45
CA VAL A 31 17.54 -0.02 5.05
C VAL A 31 16.86 -1.36 5.33
N PHE A 32 17.17 -2.36 4.51
CA PHE A 32 16.75 -3.74 4.77
C PHE A 32 17.54 -4.33 5.94
N ASP A 33 16.85 -5.13 6.76
CA ASP A 33 17.52 -6.03 7.69
C ASP A 33 17.82 -7.39 7.06
N SER A 34 18.37 -8.31 7.86
CA SER A 34 18.70 -9.67 7.43
C SER A 34 17.49 -10.52 7.03
N GLU A 35 16.28 -10.12 7.42
CA GLU A 35 15.03 -10.82 7.07
C GLU A 35 14.34 -10.15 5.86
N GLY A 36 14.94 -9.11 5.27
CA GLY A 36 14.42 -8.43 4.08
C GLY A 36 13.30 -7.41 4.34
N PHE A 37 13.20 -6.94 5.57
CA PHE A 37 12.23 -5.90 5.96
C PHE A 37 12.93 -4.54 6.10
N ILE A 38 12.26 -3.48 5.61
CA ILE A 38 12.81 -2.12 5.69
C ILE A 38 12.65 -1.51 7.10
N TYR A 39 13.69 -0.86 7.62
CA TYR A 39 13.73 -0.18 8.91
C TYR A 39 14.54 1.12 8.87
N PRO A 40 14.22 2.10 9.71
CA PRO A 40 15.01 3.33 9.81
C PRO A 40 16.36 3.07 10.48
N LYS A 41 17.44 3.55 9.88
CA LYS A 41 18.80 3.61 10.44
C LYS A 41 19.21 5.07 10.57
N VAL A 42 19.64 5.49 11.76
CA VAL A 42 20.02 6.89 12.03
C VAL A 42 21.53 7.05 11.87
N ASN A 43 21.94 8.03 11.08
CA ASN A 43 23.32 8.54 11.09
C ASN A 43 23.48 9.53 12.25
N GLN A 44 24.23 9.14 13.27
CA GLN A 44 24.42 9.94 14.49
C GLN A 44 25.27 11.20 14.26
N GLU A 45 26.14 11.21 13.24
CA GLU A 45 26.97 12.38 12.91
C GLU A 45 26.16 13.51 12.29
N LEU A 46 25.11 13.15 11.53
CA LEU A 46 24.17 14.12 10.94
C LEU A 46 23.02 14.49 11.89
N CYS A 47 22.73 13.65 12.88
CA CYS A 47 21.56 13.82 13.72
C CYS A 47 21.70 15.01 14.68
N ILE A 48 20.84 16.01 14.52
CA ILE A 48 20.77 17.18 15.40
C ILE A 48 19.87 16.98 16.64
N ASN A 49 19.47 15.74 16.96
CA ASN A 49 18.65 15.37 18.13
C ASN A 49 17.35 16.18 18.31
N CYS A 50 16.71 16.61 17.21
CA CYS A 50 15.48 17.43 17.23
C CYS A 50 14.20 16.65 17.61
N LYS A 51 14.29 15.31 17.74
CA LYS A 51 13.20 14.39 18.13
C LYS A 51 11.98 14.35 17.17
N GLN A 52 12.06 14.97 15.99
CA GLN A 52 10.95 14.99 15.02
C GLN A 52 10.55 13.59 14.56
N CYS A 53 11.52 12.70 14.33
CA CYS A 53 11.29 11.32 13.93
C CYS A 53 10.43 10.53 14.95
N GLN A 54 10.54 10.84 16.25
CA GLN A 54 9.69 10.25 17.28
C GLN A 54 8.27 10.83 17.23
N LYS A 55 8.15 12.16 17.11
CA LYS A 55 6.85 12.86 17.10
C LYS A 55 5.94 12.43 15.96
N VAL A 56 6.51 12.05 14.82
CA VAL A 56 5.75 11.60 13.64
C VAL A 56 5.62 10.07 13.53
N CYS A 57 6.17 9.30 14.47
CA CYS A 57 6.03 7.85 14.42
C CYS A 57 4.67 7.43 15.01
N PRO A 58 3.75 6.82 14.24
CA PRO A 58 2.45 6.41 14.78
C PRO A 58 2.59 5.41 15.95
N GLU A 59 3.56 4.49 15.86
CA GLU A 59 3.78 3.43 16.84
C GLU A 59 4.41 3.92 18.16
N LEU A 60 5.03 5.10 18.16
CA LEU A 60 5.46 5.77 19.39
C LEU A 60 4.37 6.68 19.97
N ASN A 61 3.29 6.95 19.23
CA ASN A 61 2.23 7.88 19.59
C ASN A 61 0.86 7.19 19.45
N VAL A 62 0.73 6.02 20.07
CA VAL A 62 -0.41 5.10 19.86
C VAL A 62 -1.76 5.75 20.15
N GLU A 63 -1.90 6.49 21.24
CA GLU A 63 -3.16 7.18 21.58
C GLU A 63 -3.62 8.12 20.45
N LYS A 64 -2.69 8.92 19.92
CA LYS A 64 -2.96 9.81 18.78
C LYS A 64 -3.30 9.01 17.52
N ALA A 65 -2.67 7.86 17.30
CA ALA A 65 -2.97 6.98 16.17
C ALA A 65 -4.36 6.34 16.29
N GLU A 66 -4.82 6.01 17.50
CA GLU A 66 -6.18 5.52 17.74
C GLU A 66 -7.23 6.61 17.46
N ILE A 67 -6.99 7.85 17.90
CA ILE A 67 -7.89 8.99 17.65
C ILE A 67 -8.05 9.30 16.15
N MET A 68 -7.02 9.03 15.34
CA MET A 68 -7.10 9.24 13.89
C MET A 68 -8.04 8.25 13.19
N LYS A 69 -8.33 7.11 13.81
CA LYS A 69 -9.22 6.12 13.22
C LYS A 69 -10.66 6.60 13.37
N HIS A 70 -11.43 6.39 12.33
CA HIS A 70 -12.87 6.63 12.41
C HIS A 70 -13.59 5.34 12.74
N GLN A 71 -14.73 5.49 13.41
CA GLN A 71 -15.66 4.38 13.61
C GLN A 71 -16.20 3.90 12.25
N GLU A 72 -16.73 2.68 12.25
CA GLU A 72 -17.30 2.06 11.06
C GLU A 72 -18.36 2.98 10.43
N GLY A 73 -18.18 3.26 9.14
CA GLY A 73 -19.17 4.01 8.35
C GLY A 73 -19.93 3.10 7.41
N ALA A 74 -20.46 3.67 6.33
CA ALA A 74 -21.25 2.89 5.37
C ALA A 74 -20.37 1.86 4.63
N CYS A 75 -20.95 0.69 4.37
CA CYS A 75 -20.31 -0.41 3.66
C CYS A 75 -21.05 -0.68 2.35
N TYR A 76 -20.34 -0.58 1.23
CA TYR A 76 -20.90 -0.77 -0.11
C TYR A 76 -20.24 -1.94 -0.84
N ALA A 77 -21.05 -2.65 -1.61
CA ALA A 77 -20.59 -3.49 -2.71
C ALA A 77 -20.54 -2.65 -3.99
N MET A 78 -19.36 -2.51 -4.58
CA MET A 78 -19.14 -1.61 -5.71
C MET A 78 -18.59 -2.38 -6.92
N MET A 79 -19.23 -2.17 -8.07
CA MET A 79 -18.84 -2.73 -9.36
C MET A 79 -18.85 -1.61 -10.41
N ALA A 80 -17.67 -1.27 -10.94
CA ALA A 80 -17.55 -0.37 -12.08
C ALA A 80 -17.92 -1.08 -13.39
N GLU A 81 -17.85 -0.35 -14.51
CA GLU A 81 -17.95 -0.93 -15.85
C GLU A 81 -16.94 -2.06 -16.08
N ASN A 82 -17.30 -3.01 -16.94
CA ASN A 82 -16.53 -4.25 -17.16
C ASN A 82 -15.07 -3.97 -17.51
N GLU A 83 -14.81 -3.00 -18.40
CA GLU A 83 -13.48 -2.65 -18.90
C GLU A 83 -12.57 -2.19 -17.76
N ILE A 84 -13.13 -1.42 -16.80
CA ILE A 84 -12.42 -0.98 -15.61
C ILE A 84 -12.16 -2.16 -14.68
N ARG A 85 -13.16 -3.02 -14.48
CA ARG A 85 -13.05 -4.21 -13.61
C ARG A 85 -12.01 -5.20 -14.14
N GLN A 86 -11.92 -5.40 -15.45
CA GLN A 86 -10.97 -6.35 -16.04
C GLN A 86 -9.50 -6.02 -15.73
N VAL A 87 -9.15 -4.73 -15.76
CA VAL A 87 -7.79 -4.26 -15.45
C VAL A 87 -7.60 -3.85 -13.99
N SER A 88 -8.61 -4.06 -13.15
CA SER A 88 -8.57 -3.79 -11.72
C SER A 88 -8.51 -5.08 -10.94
N SER A 89 -8.00 -5.01 -9.71
CA SER A 89 -7.95 -6.18 -8.83
C SER A 89 -9.34 -6.67 -8.46
N SER A 90 -10.27 -5.73 -8.26
CA SER A 90 -11.61 -5.99 -7.71
C SER A 90 -12.67 -5.25 -8.52
N GLY A 91 -13.67 -4.64 -7.88
CA GLY A 91 -14.74 -3.87 -8.51
C GLY A 91 -14.35 -2.54 -9.16
N GLY A 92 -13.09 -2.09 -9.03
CA GLY A 92 -12.57 -0.95 -9.79
C GLY A 92 -12.65 0.42 -9.10
N MET A 93 -13.03 0.47 -7.83
CA MET A 93 -13.19 1.73 -7.08
C MET A 93 -11.93 2.62 -7.11
N PHE A 94 -10.73 2.04 -6.97
CA PHE A 94 -9.47 2.80 -7.07
C PHE A 94 -9.37 3.61 -8.36
N THR A 95 -9.71 2.99 -9.50
CA THR A 95 -9.64 3.65 -10.81
C THR A 95 -10.61 4.82 -10.88
N LEU A 96 -11.83 4.66 -10.35
CA LEU A 96 -12.81 5.75 -10.34
C LEU A 96 -12.34 6.93 -9.49
N MET A 97 -11.85 6.66 -8.28
CA MET A 97 -11.31 7.70 -7.39
C MET A 97 -10.12 8.43 -8.03
N ALA A 98 -9.21 7.68 -8.64
CA ALA A 98 -8.05 8.26 -9.31
C ALA A 98 -8.44 9.15 -10.49
N ASN A 99 -9.42 8.73 -11.30
CA ASN A 99 -9.90 9.53 -12.43
C ASN A 99 -10.46 10.88 -11.97
N VAL A 100 -11.30 10.91 -10.94
CA VAL A 100 -11.88 12.16 -10.40
C VAL A 100 -10.76 13.16 -10.04
N ILE A 101 -9.72 12.69 -9.37
CA ILE A 101 -8.63 13.56 -8.91
C ILE A 101 -7.76 14.04 -10.07
N LEU A 102 -7.49 13.18 -11.06
CA LEU A 102 -6.73 13.54 -12.25
C LEU A 102 -7.50 14.50 -13.16
N GLU A 103 -8.82 14.35 -13.28
CA GLU A 103 -9.71 15.25 -14.03
C GLU A 103 -9.75 16.67 -13.43
N GLU A 104 -9.51 16.78 -12.13
CA GLU A 104 -9.38 18.07 -11.42
C GLU A 104 -7.93 18.60 -11.40
N ASN A 105 -7.05 18.09 -12.27
CA ASN A 105 -5.61 18.42 -12.32
C ASN A 105 -4.86 18.19 -11.00
N GLY A 106 -5.37 17.27 -10.17
CA GLY A 106 -4.70 16.79 -8.97
C GLY A 106 -3.67 15.70 -9.26
N ILE A 107 -3.14 15.11 -8.19
CA ILE A 107 -2.19 14.00 -8.29
C ILE A 107 -2.70 12.74 -7.58
N VAL A 108 -2.27 11.58 -8.06
CA VAL A 108 -2.54 10.29 -7.42
C VAL A 108 -1.22 9.65 -7.02
N CYS A 109 -1.12 9.26 -5.75
CA CYS A 109 0.02 8.55 -5.18
C CYS A 109 -0.40 7.13 -4.82
N GLY A 110 0.33 6.14 -5.31
CA GLY A 110 0.02 4.73 -5.08
C GLY A 110 1.21 3.81 -5.38
N ALA A 111 1.05 2.52 -5.08
CA ALA A 111 2.11 1.52 -5.26
C ALA A 111 2.29 1.11 -6.73
N ALA A 112 3.53 1.13 -7.20
CA ALA A 112 3.97 0.66 -8.51
C ALA A 112 5.20 -0.25 -8.36
N TYR A 113 5.36 -1.20 -9.28
CA TYR A 113 6.62 -1.94 -9.40
C TYR A 113 7.74 -1.02 -9.87
N THR A 114 8.98 -1.32 -9.48
CA THR A 114 10.17 -0.86 -10.22
C THR A 114 10.19 -1.46 -11.62
N GLU A 115 10.98 -0.89 -12.53
CA GLU A 115 11.04 -1.32 -13.94
C GLU A 115 11.46 -2.80 -14.10
N ASP A 116 12.25 -3.31 -13.17
CA ASP A 116 12.70 -4.70 -13.10
C ASP A 116 11.75 -5.64 -12.33
N TYR A 117 10.64 -5.12 -11.80
CA TYR A 117 9.67 -5.83 -10.96
C TYR A 117 10.21 -6.39 -9.64
N MET A 118 11.42 -6.02 -9.23
CA MET A 118 12.06 -6.57 -8.03
C MET A 118 11.64 -5.87 -6.73
N GLU A 119 11.08 -4.67 -6.84
CA GLU A 119 10.59 -3.91 -5.68
C GLU A 119 9.26 -3.23 -6.00
N VAL A 120 8.59 -2.76 -4.94
CA VAL A 120 7.41 -1.91 -5.05
C VAL A 120 7.67 -0.60 -4.32
N LYS A 121 7.30 0.51 -4.97
CA LYS A 121 7.48 1.86 -4.45
C LYS A 121 6.22 2.67 -4.66
N HIS A 122 5.95 3.60 -3.76
CA HIS A 122 4.94 4.61 -4.00
C HIS A 122 5.48 5.62 -5.02
N ILE A 123 4.72 5.86 -6.08
CA ILE A 123 5.00 6.90 -7.08
C ILE A 123 3.83 7.88 -7.14
N ILE A 124 4.09 9.08 -7.66
CA ILE A 124 3.08 10.09 -7.91
C ILE A 124 2.86 10.17 -9.42
N ILE A 125 1.59 10.17 -9.84
CA ILE A 125 1.17 10.41 -11.21
C ILE A 125 0.24 11.63 -11.27
N ASN A 126 0.25 12.33 -12.40
CA ASN A 126 -0.65 13.44 -12.70
C ASN A 126 -1.28 13.32 -14.09
N LYS A 127 -1.12 12.17 -14.76
CA LYS A 127 -1.69 11.86 -16.08
C LYS A 127 -2.42 10.54 -16.05
N LYS A 128 -3.55 10.46 -16.76
CA LYS A 128 -4.39 9.26 -16.87
C LYS A 128 -3.66 8.09 -17.53
N GLU A 129 -2.73 8.39 -18.45
CA GLU A 129 -1.87 7.42 -19.14
C GLU A 129 -0.99 6.61 -18.18
N ASP A 130 -0.61 7.20 -17.04
CA ASP A 130 0.23 6.54 -16.03
C ASP A 130 -0.56 5.71 -15.02
N LEU A 131 -1.89 5.83 -14.98
CA LEU A 131 -2.77 5.13 -14.04
C LEU A 131 -2.60 3.60 -14.05
N PRO A 132 -2.36 2.92 -15.19
CA PRO A 132 -2.07 1.48 -15.21
C PRO A 132 -0.92 1.06 -14.29
N LYS A 133 0.11 1.92 -14.08
CA LYS A 133 1.24 1.63 -13.18
C LYS A 133 0.78 1.41 -11.73
N LEU A 134 -0.29 2.11 -11.31
CA LEU A 134 -0.83 2.06 -9.96
C LEU A 134 -1.92 0.99 -9.77
N ARG A 135 -2.51 0.48 -10.86
CA ARG A 135 -3.52 -0.59 -10.79
C ARG A 135 -2.91 -1.94 -10.39
N GLY A 136 -3.78 -2.86 -9.99
CA GLY A 136 -3.34 -4.19 -9.56
C GLY A 136 -2.82 -4.21 -8.13
N SER A 137 -3.23 -5.21 -7.35
CA SER A 137 -2.65 -5.49 -6.05
C SER A 137 -1.21 -5.96 -6.25
N LYS A 138 -0.27 -5.25 -5.64
CA LYS A 138 1.09 -5.75 -5.43
C LYS A 138 1.13 -6.35 -4.02
N TYR A 139 1.25 -7.67 -3.91
CA TYR A 139 1.39 -8.34 -2.62
C TYR A 139 2.83 -8.27 -2.14
N VAL A 140 3.43 -7.09 -2.11
CA VAL A 140 4.80 -6.83 -1.67
C VAL A 140 4.81 -5.52 -0.89
N GLN A 141 5.58 -5.44 0.21
CA GLN A 141 5.70 -4.17 0.95
C GLN A 141 6.25 -3.07 0.03
N SER A 142 5.53 -1.96 -0.08
CA SER A 142 6.00 -0.80 -0.85
C SER A 142 6.81 0.19 0.00
N SER A 143 7.91 0.71 -0.55
CA SER A 143 8.62 1.84 0.03
C SER A 143 7.90 3.15 -0.29
N THR A 144 7.77 4.03 0.70
CA THR A 144 7.19 5.37 0.50
C THR A 144 8.22 6.39 0.01
N GLU A 145 9.52 6.07 0.07
CA GLU A 145 10.63 6.97 -0.26
C GLU A 145 10.34 8.42 0.23
N ASN A 146 10.40 9.41 -0.67
CA ASN A 146 10.14 10.83 -0.38
C ASN A 146 8.71 11.29 -0.74
N VAL A 147 7.75 10.39 -0.99
CA VAL A 147 6.42 10.80 -1.47
C VAL A 147 5.65 11.64 -0.46
N TYR A 148 5.88 11.48 0.84
CA TYR A 148 5.20 12.31 1.84
C TYR A 148 5.62 13.78 1.76
N LYS A 149 6.93 14.05 1.60
CA LYS A 149 7.45 15.41 1.36
C LYS A 149 6.83 16.04 0.11
N LYS A 150 6.80 15.29 -1.00
CA LYS A 150 6.20 15.76 -2.26
C LYS A 150 4.70 16.04 -2.12
N ILE A 151 3.97 15.21 -1.39
CA ILE A 151 2.54 15.44 -1.11
C ILE A 151 2.33 16.72 -0.32
N ASP A 152 3.14 16.99 0.71
CA ASP A 152 3.06 18.24 1.48
C ASP A 152 3.31 19.49 0.61
N GLU A 153 4.28 19.43 -0.30
CA GLU A 153 4.55 20.50 -1.26
C GLU A 153 3.37 20.75 -2.19
N VAL A 154 2.74 19.69 -2.69
CA VAL A 154 1.58 19.76 -3.60
C VAL A 154 0.33 20.29 -2.89
N LEU A 155 0.07 19.84 -1.66
CA LEU A 155 -1.05 20.35 -0.86
C LEU A 155 -0.90 21.84 -0.54
N LYS A 156 0.32 22.31 -0.26
CA LYS A 156 0.60 23.75 -0.05
C LYS A 156 0.37 24.60 -1.30
N GLN A 157 0.40 24.01 -2.48
CA GLN A 157 0.05 24.65 -3.74
C GLN A 157 -1.47 24.64 -4.01
N GLY A 158 -2.27 24.09 -3.09
CA GLY A 158 -3.73 24.01 -3.21
C GLY A 158 -4.22 22.91 -4.16
N GLN A 159 -3.34 22.03 -4.62
CA GLN A 159 -3.71 20.92 -5.50
C GLN A 159 -4.30 19.75 -4.71
N LYS A 160 -5.27 19.05 -5.33
CA LYS A 160 -5.87 17.85 -4.74
C LYS A 160 -4.91 16.66 -4.87
N VAL A 161 -4.88 15.83 -3.83
CA VAL A 161 -4.06 14.63 -3.77
C VAL A 161 -4.94 13.45 -3.40
N LEU A 162 -4.84 12.33 -4.13
CA LEU A 162 -5.29 11.04 -3.64
C LEU A 162 -4.08 10.18 -3.26
N PHE A 163 -3.98 9.81 -1.98
CA PHE A 163 -2.98 8.86 -1.52
C PHE A 163 -3.61 7.49 -1.23
N VAL A 164 -3.10 6.44 -1.87
CA VAL A 164 -3.56 5.06 -1.69
C VAL A 164 -2.44 4.18 -1.15
N GLY A 165 -2.69 3.48 -0.05
CA GLY A 165 -1.67 2.62 0.56
C GLY A 165 -2.22 1.70 1.63
N CYS A 166 -1.32 1.00 2.33
CA CYS A 166 -1.71 0.25 3.51
C CYS A 166 -2.16 1.23 4.63
N PRO A 167 -3.03 0.80 5.55
CA PRO A 167 -3.51 1.66 6.64
C PRO A 167 -2.38 2.28 7.49
N CYS A 168 -1.31 1.53 7.72
CA CYS A 168 -0.11 2.02 8.43
C CYS A 168 0.65 3.11 7.64
N GLN A 169 0.61 3.08 6.31
CA GLN A 169 1.18 4.13 5.45
C GLN A 169 0.28 5.37 5.41
N VAL A 170 -1.05 5.20 5.44
CA VAL A 170 -1.96 6.35 5.59
C VAL A 170 -1.76 7.04 6.95
N ALA A 171 -1.64 6.26 8.03
CA ALA A 171 -1.31 6.79 9.35
C ALA A 171 0.05 7.52 9.34
N GLY A 172 1.07 6.94 8.69
CA GLY A 172 2.38 7.57 8.50
C GLY A 172 2.30 8.93 7.81
N LEU A 173 1.53 9.04 6.72
CA LEU A 173 1.32 10.30 6.01
C LEU A 173 0.61 11.34 6.90
N TYR A 174 -0.44 10.94 7.60
CA TYR A 174 -1.19 11.83 8.49
C TYR A 174 -0.32 12.38 9.63
N PHE A 175 0.52 11.54 10.24
CA PHE A 175 1.45 11.99 11.25
C PHE A 175 2.55 12.89 10.69
N PHE A 176 3.04 12.61 9.49
CA PHE A 176 4.03 13.42 8.82
C PHE A 176 3.50 14.84 8.54
N LEU A 177 2.31 14.95 7.95
CA LEU A 177 1.67 16.23 7.64
C LEU A 177 1.28 16.97 8.93
N GLY A 178 0.60 16.28 9.85
CA GLY A 178 -0.09 16.92 10.97
C GLY A 178 -1.18 17.88 10.48
N GLY A 179 -1.71 18.70 11.39
CA GLY A 179 -2.52 19.88 11.08
C GLY A 179 -3.71 19.68 10.11
N ASP A 180 -3.99 20.76 9.38
CA ASP A 180 -4.97 20.78 8.30
C ASP A 180 -4.44 20.02 7.07
N ARG A 181 -5.31 19.20 6.50
CA ARG A 181 -5.04 18.29 5.37
C ARG A 181 -6.05 18.52 4.25
N ASN A 182 -6.52 19.76 4.10
CA ASN A 182 -7.38 20.18 3.01
C ASN A 182 -6.75 19.83 1.65
N GLY A 183 -7.56 19.31 0.72
CA GLY A 183 -7.10 18.78 -0.56
C GLY A 183 -6.58 17.34 -0.55
N LEU A 184 -6.29 16.73 0.61
CA LEU A 184 -5.83 15.34 0.69
C LEU A 184 -7.00 14.35 0.85
N TYR A 185 -7.18 13.47 -0.11
CA TYR A 185 -8.05 12.30 -0.04
C TYR A 185 -7.21 11.05 0.14
N THR A 186 -7.71 10.10 0.91
CA THR A 186 -6.98 8.87 1.19
C THR A 186 -7.83 7.62 1.03
N ALA A 187 -7.24 6.60 0.43
CA ALA A 187 -7.80 5.25 0.45
C ALA A 187 -6.82 4.29 1.11
N ASP A 188 -7.25 3.60 2.16
CA ASP A 188 -6.49 2.48 2.71
C ASP A 188 -7.03 1.12 2.23
N LEU A 189 -6.24 0.08 2.39
CA LEU A 189 -6.61 -1.27 1.94
C LEU A 189 -6.99 -2.17 3.11
N VAL A 190 -7.95 -3.07 2.89
CA VAL A 190 -8.06 -4.29 3.69
C VAL A 190 -6.80 -5.09 3.46
N CYS A 191 -5.92 -5.10 4.46
CA CYS A 191 -4.54 -5.56 4.34
C CYS A 191 -4.33 -6.82 5.18
N HIS A 192 -3.74 -7.86 4.58
CA HIS A 192 -3.37 -9.08 5.28
C HIS A 192 -2.07 -8.90 6.09
N GLY A 193 -1.04 -8.31 5.49
CA GLY A 193 0.24 -8.02 6.14
C GLY A 193 1.27 -7.49 5.15
N ALA A 194 2.24 -6.73 5.65
CA ALA A 194 3.44 -6.41 4.89
C ALA A 194 4.42 -7.59 4.97
N ASN A 195 5.07 -7.93 3.86
CA ASN A 195 5.97 -9.09 3.75
C ASN A 195 7.41 -8.68 3.47
N SER A 196 8.31 -9.67 3.55
CA SER A 196 9.74 -9.50 3.26
C SER A 196 9.93 -9.22 1.77
N VAL A 197 10.56 -8.09 1.46
CA VAL A 197 10.89 -7.72 0.08
C VAL A 197 11.98 -8.64 -0.46
N THR A 198 12.95 -9.04 0.37
CA THR A 198 13.98 -10.01 -0.04
C THR A 198 13.37 -11.39 -0.34
N ALA A 199 12.38 -11.85 0.44
CA ALA A 199 11.68 -13.10 0.10
C ALA A 199 10.95 -13.00 -1.25
N TYR A 200 10.36 -11.84 -1.56
CA TYR A 200 9.74 -11.58 -2.86
C TYR A 200 10.78 -11.64 -3.99
N GLN A 201 11.91 -10.96 -3.80
CA GLN A 201 13.01 -10.94 -4.77
C GLN A 201 13.52 -12.36 -5.04
N SER A 202 13.75 -13.17 -4.00
CA SER A 202 14.15 -14.58 -4.14
C SER A 202 13.10 -15.39 -4.89
N PHE A 203 11.81 -15.26 -4.53
CA PHE A 203 10.72 -15.95 -5.22
C PHE A 203 10.69 -15.61 -6.72
N VAL A 204 10.79 -14.33 -7.06
CA VAL A 204 10.77 -13.86 -8.45
C VAL A 204 11.99 -14.38 -9.22
N GLN A 205 13.18 -14.30 -8.64
CA GLN A 205 14.42 -14.78 -9.27
C GLN A 205 14.41 -16.30 -9.50
N GLU A 206 14.00 -17.09 -8.50
CA GLU A 206 13.87 -18.54 -8.61
C GLU A 206 12.83 -18.93 -9.67
N THR A 207 11.71 -18.21 -9.73
CA THR A 207 10.65 -18.47 -10.72
C THR A 207 11.08 -18.06 -12.12
N ALA A 208 11.88 -17.00 -12.24
CA ALA A 208 12.40 -16.53 -13.51
C ALA A 208 13.44 -17.48 -14.11
N ASP A 209 14.22 -18.17 -13.27
CA ASP A 209 15.23 -19.16 -13.71
C ASP A 209 16.14 -18.59 -14.84
N GLY A 210 16.63 -17.36 -14.62
CA GLY A 210 17.49 -16.63 -15.56
C GLY A 210 16.77 -15.93 -16.71
N LYS A 211 15.44 -16.04 -16.83
CA LYS A 211 14.66 -15.33 -17.86
C LYS A 211 14.44 -13.86 -17.51
N GLU A 212 14.37 -13.01 -18.54
CA GLU A 212 14.01 -11.61 -18.36
C GLU A 212 12.50 -11.44 -18.12
N ILE A 213 12.17 -10.73 -17.04
CA ILE A 213 10.79 -10.45 -16.64
C ILE A 213 10.21 -9.36 -17.53
N LYS A 214 8.97 -9.58 -17.97
CA LYS A 214 8.14 -8.60 -18.68
C LYS A 214 7.09 -7.99 -17.75
N GLU A 215 6.44 -8.81 -16.92
CA GLU A 215 5.40 -8.36 -15.98
C GLU A 215 5.23 -9.36 -14.83
N VAL A 216 5.03 -8.86 -13.61
CA VAL A 216 4.53 -9.64 -12.46
C VAL A 216 3.12 -9.19 -12.12
N ASN A 217 2.16 -10.11 -12.12
CA ASN A 217 0.76 -9.81 -11.89
C ASN A 217 0.11 -10.81 -10.94
N PHE A 218 -0.33 -10.33 -9.78
CA PHE A 218 -1.01 -11.17 -8.78
C PHE A 218 -2.53 -11.21 -8.93
N ARG A 219 -3.09 -10.46 -9.90
CA ARG A 219 -4.53 -10.28 -10.09
C ARG A 219 -4.93 -10.48 -11.55
N ASP A 220 -4.14 -11.27 -12.27
CA ASP A 220 -4.41 -11.62 -13.66
C ASP A 220 -5.69 -12.45 -13.75
N LYS A 221 -6.69 -11.92 -14.47
CA LYS A 221 -8.01 -12.53 -14.61
C LYS A 221 -8.15 -13.42 -15.83
N THR A 222 -7.12 -13.49 -16.69
CA THR A 222 -7.19 -14.18 -17.99
C THR A 222 -7.37 -15.69 -17.84
N VAL A 223 -6.71 -16.30 -16.84
CA VAL A 223 -6.74 -17.76 -16.63
C VAL A 223 -7.73 -18.17 -15.55
N TYR A 224 -7.73 -17.48 -14.39
CA TYR A 224 -8.49 -17.90 -13.21
C TYR A 224 -9.65 -16.95 -12.84
N GLY A 225 -10.04 -16.03 -13.72
CA GLY A 225 -11.06 -15.03 -13.42
C GLY A 225 -10.72 -14.15 -12.21
N TRP A 226 -11.72 -13.66 -11.50
CA TRP A 226 -11.49 -12.87 -10.29
C TRP A 226 -10.99 -13.74 -9.12
N SER A 227 -9.66 -13.80 -8.99
CA SER A 227 -8.95 -14.52 -7.93
C SER A 227 -7.62 -13.82 -7.58
N THR A 228 -6.71 -14.52 -6.88
CA THR A 228 -5.38 -14.03 -6.48
C THR A 228 -4.25 -14.96 -6.96
N PRO A 229 -4.09 -15.17 -8.28
CA PRO A 229 -3.03 -16.02 -8.80
C PRO A 229 -1.66 -15.37 -8.66
N THR A 230 -0.62 -16.09 -9.03
CA THR A 230 0.70 -15.52 -9.30
C THR A 230 1.04 -15.76 -10.77
N THR A 231 1.11 -14.70 -11.55
CA THR A 231 1.51 -14.76 -12.96
C THR A 231 2.78 -13.95 -13.17
N ILE A 232 3.77 -14.53 -13.85
CA ILE A 232 4.95 -13.83 -14.34
C ILE A 232 5.04 -14.05 -15.84
N TYR A 233 4.99 -12.96 -16.59
CA TYR A 233 5.23 -12.95 -18.03
C TYR A 233 6.71 -12.69 -18.28
N PHE A 234 7.32 -13.45 -19.18
CA PHE A 234 8.71 -13.28 -19.57
C PHE A 234 8.82 -12.65 -20.96
N LYS A 235 9.96 -12.01 -21.24
CA LYS A 235 10.21 -11.36 -22.55
C LYS A 235 10.35 -12.35 -23.70
N ASP A 236 10.73 -13.60 -23.41
CA ASP A 236 10.78 -14.69 -24.39
C ASP A 236 9.37 -15.21 -24.79
N GLY A 237 8.31 -14.67 -24.19
CA GLY A 237 6.92 -15.04 -24.45
C GLY A 237 6.41 -16.18 -23.58
N THR A 238 7.26 -16.83 -22.79
CA THR A 238 6.83 -17.84 -21.81
C THR A 238 6.14 -17.20 -20.61
N VAL A 239 5.32 -17.98 -19.89
CA VAL A 239 4.53 -17.51 -18.76
C VAL A 239 4.63 -18.51 -17.62
N PHE A 240 4.97 -18.04 -16.43
CA PHE A 240 4.71 -18.76 -15.20
C PHE A 240 3.33 -18.37 -14.68
N ASN A 241 2.50 -19.34 -14.34
CA ASN A 241 1.14 -19.09 -13.88
C ASN A 241 0.76 -20.13 -12.82
N ALA A 242 0.39 -19.67 -11.63
CA ALA A 242 0.00 -20.52 -10.52
C ALA A 242 -1.28 -19.97 -9.85
N ALA A 243 -2.23 -20.85 -9.57
CA ALA A 243 -3.39 -20.51 -8.77
C ALA A 243 -2.97 -20.11 -7.33
N TRP A 244 -3.90 -19.51 -6.58
CA TRP A 244 -3.62 -19.00 -5.24
C TRP A 244 -3.09 -20.08 -4.27
N ASN A 245 -3.50 -21.34 -4.46
CA ASN A 245 -3.13 -22.51 -3.67
C ASN A 245 -2.01 -23.37 -4.30
N GLN A 246 -1.32 -22.85 -5.32
CA GLN A 246 -0.26 -23.55 -6.04
C GLN A 246 1.04 -22.72 -6.13
N SER A 247 1.06 -21.54 -5.51
CA SER A 247 2.19 -20.63 -5.53
C SER A 247 2.89 -20.63 -4.17
N LYS A 248 4.19 -20.96 -4.16
CA LYS A 248 5.04 -20.87 -2.95
C LYS A 248 5.02 -19.48 -2.33
N TRP A 249 4.86 -18.43 -3.15
CA TRP A 249 4.69 -17.06 -2.67
C TRP A 249 3.46 -16.92 -1.78
N ASN A 250 2.33 -17.47 -2.24
CA ASN A 250 1.07 -17.42 -1.51
C ASN A 250 1.10 -18.30 -0.26
N ASP A 251 1.77 -19.46 -0.29
CA ASP A 251 1.95 -20.30 0.90
C ASP A 251 2.65 -19.51 2.02
N GLY A 252 3.73 -18.78 1.67
CA GLY A 252 4.43 -17.91 2.61
C GLY A 252 3.59 -16.71 3.06
N PHE A 253 2.97 -16.01 2.10
CA PHE A 253 2.24 -14.76 2.35
C PHE A 253 0.95 -15.00 3.13
N LEU A 254 0.06 -15.88 2.65
CA LEU A 254 -1.23 -16.20 3.28
C LEU A 254 -1.05 -17.03 4.55
N GLY A 255 0.01 -17.84 4.62
CA GLY A 255 0.43 -18.53 5.84
C GLY A 255 1.04 -17.59 6.89
N GLY A 256 1.35 -16.35 6.53
CA GLY A 256 1.94 -15.35 7.42
C GLY A 256 3.39 -15.62 7.83
N ILE A 257 4.09 -16.51 7.13
CA ILE A 257 5.47 -16.93 7.42
C ILE A 257 6.45 -15.80 7.09
N ILE A 258 6.24 -15.15 5.95
CA ILE A 258 7.10 -14.05 5.44
C ILE A 258 6.56 -12.66 5.82
N ASN A 259 5.56 -12.59 6.71
CA ASN A 259 4.96 -11.33 7.13
C ASN A 259 5.78 -10.68 8.25
N ARG A 260 5.88 -9.35 8.18
CA ARG A 260 6.54 -8.53 9.19
C ARG A 260 5.88 -8.76 10.56
N LYS A 261 6.70 -8.90 11.60
CA LYS A 261 6.25 -9.19 12.97
C LYS A 261 5.15 -8.26 13.49
N CYS A 262 5.21 -6.96 13.21
CA CYS A 262 4.18 -6.00 13.63
C CYS A 262 2.79 -6.35 13.09
N CYS A 263 2.70 -7.05 11.96
CA CYS A 263 1.42 -7.41 11.35
C CYS A 263 0.64 -8.43 12.19
N LYS A 264 1.31 -9.26 13.02
CA LYS A 264 0.66 -10.21 13.93
C LYS A 264 -0.17 -9.52 15.02
N GLN A 265 0.19 -8.29 15.34
CA GLN A 265 -0.49 -7.45 16.33
C GLN A 265 -0.88 -6.10 15.71
N CYS A 266 -1.23 -6.12 14.41
CA CYS A 266 -1.49 -4.91 13.65
C CYS A 266 -2.64 -4.12 14.25
N ARG A 267 -2.37 -2.87 14.64
CA ARG A 267 -3.39 -1.96 15.18
C ARG A 267 -4.30 -1.40 14.11
N TYR A 268 -4.01 -1.59 12.82
CA TYR A 268 -4.78 -1.00 11.72
C TYR A 268 -5.63 -2.02 10.96
N ALA A 269 -5.38 -3.32 11.14
CA ALA A 269 -6.17 -4.38 10.53
C ALA A 269 -7.43 -4.68 11.38
N ASN A 270 -8.28 -3.68 11.55
CA ASN A 270 -9.57 -3.82 12.23
C ASN A 270 -10.65 -2.94 11.58
N ARG A 271 -11.84 -2.89 12.20
CA ARG A 271 -13.03 -2.17 11.73
C ARG A 271 -12.91 -0.65 11.83
N ASN A 272 -12.09 -0.13 12.74
CA ASN A 272 -11.80 1.28 12.83
C ASN A 272 -10.69 1.61 11.83
N ARG A 273 -11.05 2.37 10.78
CA ARG A 273 -10.19 2.58 9.61
C ARG A 273 -9.50 3.93 9.68
N VAL A 274 -8.37 4.06 8.97
CA VAL A 274 -7.54 5.27 9.02
C VAL A 274 -7.86 6.19 7.85
N GLY A 275 -7.90 5.64 6.63
CA GLY A 275 -8.19 6.41 5.41
C GLY A 275 -9.61 6.93 5.37
N ASP A 276 -9.87 7.90 4.48
CA ASP A 276 -11.23 8.40 4.27
C ASP A 276 -12.13 7.32 3.67
N ILE A 277 -11.55 6.45 2.85
CA ILE A 277 -12.18 5.27 2.26
C ILE A 277 -11.29 4.04 2.51
N THR A 278 -11.88 2.88 2.78
CA THR A 278 -11.17 1.59 2.77
C THR A 278 -11.64 0.75 1.59
N LEU A 279 -10.69 0.19 0.84
CA LEU A 279 -10.93 -0.68 -0.30
C LEU A 279 -10.53 -2.12 0.01
N GLY A 280 -11.35 -3.08 -0.39
CA GLY A 280 -11.03 -4.50 -0.33
C GLY A 280 -11.72 -5.28 -1.43
N ASP A 281 -11.42 -6.57 -1.50
CA ASP A 281 -12.25 -7.51 -2.23
C ASP A 281 -13.47 -7.88 -1.38
N PHE A 282 -14.68 -7.78 -1.94
CA PHE A 282 -15.89 -8.19 -1.24
C PHE A 282 -16.12 -9.71 -1.41
N TRP A 283 -15.13 -10.49 -0.97
CA TRP A 283 -15.21 -11.94 -1.04
C TRP A 283 -16.48 -12.45 -0.38
N GLN A 284 -17.13 -13.42 -1.03
CA GLN A 284 -18.35 -14.07 -0.52
C GLN A 284 -19.61 -13.18 -0.43
N ILE A 285 -19.64 -11.98 -0.99
CA ILE A 285 -20.84 -11.11 -0.98
C ILE A 285 -22.11 -11.80 -1.55
N HIS A 286 -21.92 -12.72 -2.49
CA HIS A 286 -23.00 -13.54 -3.07
C HIS A 286 -23.75 -14.42 -2.06
N ARG A 287 -23.17 -14.67 -0.88
CA ARG A 287 -23.85 -15.36 0.22
C ARG A 287 -24.96 -14.51 0.84
N TRP A 288 -24.86 -13.18 0.70
CA TRP A 288 -25.86 -12.22 1.15
C TRP A 288 -26.75 -11.77 -0.01
N ASP A 289 -26.14 -11.36 -1.13
CA ASP A 289 -26.85 -10.95 -2.34
C ASP A 289 -26.11 -11.46 -3.58
N LYS A 290 -26.73 -12.43 -4.27
CA LYS A 290 -26.17 -13.05 -5.49
C LYS A 290 -25.97 -12.06 -6.64
N THR A 291 -26.73 -10.97 -6.69
CA THR A 291 -26.62 -9.96 -7.75
C THR A 291 -25.33 -9.14 -7.65
N CYS A 292 -24.71 -9.13 -6.46
CA CYS A 292 -23.48 -8.40 -6.19
C CYS A 292 -22.19 -9.17 -6.56
N ASN A 293 -22.28 -10.30 -7.28
CA ASN A 293 -21.10 -11.04 -7.73
C ASN A 293 -21.34 -11.76 -9.06
N ASP A 294 -20.84 -11.16 -10.14
CA ASP A 294 -20.76 -11.75 -11.47
C ASP A 294 -19.40 -12.41 -11.77
N TRP A 295 -18.57 -12.60 -10.73
CA TRP A 295 -17.21 -13.14 -10.80
C TRP A 295 -16.21 -12.32 -11.62
N LYS A 296 -16.53 -11.06 -11.95
CA LYS A 296 -15.60 -10.13 -12.62
C LYS A 296 -14.88 -9.19 -11.65
N GLY A 297 -15.33 -9.14 -10.40
CA GLY A 297 -14.77 -8.28 -9.37
C GLY A 297 -15.82 -7.41 -8.70
N THR A 298 -15.91 -7.52 -7.37
CA THR A 298 -16.73 -6.65 -6.53
C THR A 298 -15.89 -6.11 -5.40
N SER A 299 -15.77 -4.77 -5.34
CA SER A 299 -15.04 -4.09 -4.28
C SER A 299 -15.90 -3.98 -3.02
N LEU A 300 -15.29 -4.26 -1.88
CA LEU A 300 -15.73 -3.76 -0.59
C LEU A 300 -15.27 -2.31 -0.49
N VAL A 301 -16.20 -1.40 -0.19
CA VAL A 301 -15.90 0.02 0.03
C VAL A 301 -16.47 0.42 1.38
N LEU A 302 -15.59 0.70 2.35
CA LEU A 302 -16.00 1.31 3.62
C LEU A 302 -15.74 2.80 3.54
N VAL A 303 -16.75 3.60 3.87
CA VAL A 303 -16.71 5.05 3.73
C VAL A 303 -16.76 5.70 5.10
N LYS A 304 -15.80 6.56 5.41
CA LYS A 304 -15.87 7.44 6.57
C LYS A 304 -16.96 8.49 6.36
N TYR A 305 -17.89 8.62 7.32
CA TYR A 305 -18.86 9.71 7.29
C TYR A 305 -18.16 11.08 7.21
N GLY A 306 -18.60 11.91 6.25
CA GLY A 306 -18.04 13.24 6.00
C GLY A 306 -17.30 13.32 4.68
N LYS A 307 -15.96 13.20 4.72
CA LYS A 307 -15.07 13.42 3.56
C LYS A 307 -15.02 12.24 2.57
N GLY A 308 -15.34 11.03 3.04
CA GLY A 308 -15.26 9.79 2.25
C GLY A 308 -16.44 9.60 1.31
#